data_AF-A0A363D377-F1
#
_entry.id   AF-A0A363D377-F1
#
_cell.length_a   1.000
_cell.length_b   1.000
_cell.length_c   1.000
_cell.angle_alpha   90.00
_cell.angle_beta   90.00
_cell.angle_gamma   90.00
#
_symmetry.space_group_name_H-M   'P 1'
#
loop_
_entity.id
_entity.type
_entity.pdbx_description
1 polymer ?
#
loop_
_entity_poly.entity_id
_entity_poly.type
_entity_poly.pdbx_seq_one_letter_code
_entity_poly.pdbx_strand_id
1 'polypeptide(L)'
;MSKERIKDFIDKQLENLEDTIYKIEEDKNHIYAIFTEILSENANIEITFKLLDEVLYMHSITYGWKPVEKGVANKYFWIELLKTEA
;
A
#
# COMPACT_ATOMS: atom_id res chain seq x y z
N MET A 1 8.26 -14.48 4.78
CA MET A 1 8.26 -13.80 3.47
C MET A 1 6.89 -13.17 3.21
N SER A 2 6.58 -12.10 3.94
CA SER A 2 5.32 -11.33 3.81
C SER A 2 5.62 -9.86 3.48
N LYS A 3 6.61 -9.29 4.17
CA LYS A 3 7.16 -7.94 3.92
C LYS A 3 7.74 -7.76 2.52
N GLU A 4 8.55 -8.71 2.04
CA GLU A 4 9.17 -8.64 0.71
C GLU A 4 8.11 -8.55 -0.39
N ARG A 5 7.04 -9.33 -0.31
CA ARG A 5 5.96 -9.30 -1.31
C ARG A 5 5.19 -7.98 -1.32
N ILE A 6 4.99 -7.37 -0.15
CA ILE A 6 4.40 -6.03 -0.04
C ILE A 6 5.35 -4.99 -0.63
N LYS A 7 6.65 -5.09 -0.33
CA LYS A 7 7.68 -4.22 -0.89
C LYS A 7 7.70 -4.31 -2.41
N ASP A 8 7.76 -5.51 -2.97
CA ASP A 8 7.76 -5.74 -4.41
C ASP A 8 6.50 -5.18 -5.08
N PHE A 9 5.33 -5.33 -4.44
CA PHE A 9 4.09 -4.73 -4.92
C PHE A 9 4.17 -3.20 -4.95
N ILE A 10 4.60 -2.58 -3.85
CA ILE A 10 4.70 -1.11 -3.72
C ILE A 10 5.74 -0.56 -4.70
N ASP A 11 6.94 -1.13 -4.74
CA ASP A 11 8.02 -0.71 -5.64
C ASP A 11 7.57 -0.80 -7.10
N LYS A 12 6.84 -1.85 -7.48
CA LYS A 12 6.26 -1.97 -8.83
C LYS A 12 5.20 -0.90 -9.12
N GLN A 13 4.39 -0.52 -8.13
CA GLN A 13 3.44 0.58 -8.33
C GLN A 13 4.18 1.92 -8.48
N LEU A 14 5.25 2.12 -7.72
CA LEU A 14 5.99 3.38 -7.66
C LEU A 14 7.17 3.49 -8.63
N GLU A 15 7.42 2.48 -9.48
CA GLU A 15 8.61 2.39 -10.34
C GLU A 15 8.87 3.65 -11.19
N ASN A 16 7.81 4.38 -11.56
CA ASN A 16 7.88 5.61 -12.37
C ASN A 16 7.56 6.88 -11.57
N LEU A 17 7.45 6.78 -10.25
CA LEU A 17 7.22 7.90 -9.34
C LEU A 17 8.53 8.24 -8.64
N GLU A 18 9.12 9.35 -9.05
CA GLU A 18 10.20 9.97 -8.29
C GLU A 18 9.64 10.47 -6.93
N ASP A 19 10.50 10.51 -5.91
CA ASP A 19 10.21 11.16 -4.62
C ASP A 19 9.03 10.58 -3.82
N THR A 20 8.97 9.25 -3.68
CA THR A 20 8.10 8.59 -2.68
C THR A 20 8.93 7.94 -1.58
N ILE A 21 8.71 8.38 -0.33
CA ILE A 21 9.36 7.82 0.86
C ILE A 21 8.33 7.04 1.66
N TYR A 22 8.60 5.75 1.85
CA TYR A 22 7.77 4.88 2.67
C TYR A 22 8.62 3.90 3.47
N LYS A 23 8.03 3.38 4.56
CA LYS A 23 8.59 2.28 5.34
C LYS A 23 7.56 1.18 5.53
N ILE A 24 8.03 -0.04 5.70
CA ILE A 24 7.19 -1.19 6.03
C ILE A 24 7.39 -1.56 7.49
N GLU A 25 6.30 -1.54 8.25
CA GLU A 25 6.25 -1.99 9.64
C GLU A 25 5.35 -3.21 9.77
N GLU A 26 5.51 -3.97 10.84
CA GLU A 26 4.70 -5.16 11.11
C GLU A 26 4.44 -5.24 12.60
N ASP A 27 3.20 -5.54 12.96
CA ASP A 27 2.81 -5.89 14.31
C ASP A 27 2.46 -7.39 14.40
N LYS A 28 1.82 -7.81 15.50
CA LYS A 28 1.48 -9.22 15.72
C LYS A 28 0.47 -9.79 14.70
N ASN A 29 -0.30 -8.94 14.03
CA ASN A 29 -1.45 -9.33 13.22
C ASN A 29 -1.38 -8.83 11.77
N HIS A 30 -0.71 -7.72 11.50
CA HIS A 30 -0.72 -7.05 10.20
C HIS A 30 0.63 -6.42 9.84
N ILE A 31 0.75 -6.12 8.55
CA ILE A 31 1.89 -5.40 7.97
C ILE A 31 1.37 -4.08 7.42
N TYR A 32 2.08 -3.01 7.69
CA TYR A 32 1.70 -1.65 7.34
C TYR A 32 2.75 -1.06 6.42
N ALA A 33 2.32 -0.34 5.40
CA ALA A 33 3.16 0.59 4.68
C ALA A 33 2.80 2.00 5.14
N ILE A 34 3.79 2.73 5.63
CA ILE A 34 3.65 4.10 6.11
C ILE A 34 4.38 5.00 5.12
N PHE A 35 3.62 5.81 4.40
CA PHE A 35 4.12 6.79 3.43
C PHE A 35 4.26 8.15 4.11
N THR A 36 5.48 8.67 4.11
CA THR A 36 5.82 9.98 4.71
C THR A 36 6.02 11.07 3.66
N GLU A 37 6.30 10.67 2.42
CA GLU A 37 6.45 11.59 1.29
C GLU A 37 5.91 10.92 0.03
N ILE A 38 5.12 11.63 -0.76
CA ILE A 38 4.60 11.20 -2.06
C ILE A 38 4.67 12.41 -3.00
N LEU A 39 5.32 12.27 -4.16
CA LEU A 39 5.45 13.36 -5.14
C LEU A 39 6.05 14.64 -4.53
N SER A 40 7.08 14.47 -3.69
CA SER A 40 7.75 15.55 -2.95
C SER A 40 6.85 16.34 -1.97
N GLU A 41 5.63 15.85 -1.68
CA GLU A 41 4.74 16.41 -0.67
C GLU A 41 4.74 15.55 0.60
N ASN A 42 4.68 16.22 1.77
CA ASN A 42 4.55 15.52 3.04
C ASN A 42 3.24 14.73 3.08
N ALA A 43 3.35 13.43 3.32
CA ALA A 43 2.22 12.53 3.47
C ALA A 43 2.19 11.93 4.88
N ASN A 44 1.01 11.52 5.32
CA ASN A 44 0.85 10.70 6.51
C ASN A 44 -0.19 9.62 6.23
N ILE A 45 0.15 8.70 5.32
CA ILE A 45 -0.76 7.66 4.85
C ILE A 45 -0.26 6.32 5.35
N GLU A 46 -1.15 5.61 6.05
CA GLU A 46 -0.93 4.24 6.51
C GLU A 46 -1.84 3.29 5.72
N ILE A 47 -1.25 2.27 5.12
CA ILE A 47 -1.97 1.23 4.38
C ILE A 47 -1.67 -0.14 4.99
N THR A 48 -2.72 -0.83 5.45
CA THR A 48 -2.61 -2.18 6.01
C THR A 48 -2.69 -3.25 4.93
N PHE A 49 -1.83 -4.24 5.03
CA PHE A 49 -1.79 -5.41 4.15
C PHE A 49 -1.93 -6.70 4.94
N LYS A 50 -2.46 -7.72 4.26
CA LYS A 50 -2.43 -9.11 4.74
C LYS A 50 -2.26 -10.06 3.58
N LEU A 51 -1.67 -11.23 3.85
CA LEU A 51 -1.59 -12.32 2.89
C LEU A 51 -2.58 -13.41 3.33
N LEU A 52 -3.46 -13.83 2.42
CA LEU A 52 -4.42 -14.91 2.65
C LEU A 52 -4.47 -15.80 1.42
N ASP A 53 -4.22 -17.09 1.57
CA ASP A 53 -4.14 -18.07 0.48
C ASP A 53 -3.29 -17.58 -0.70
N GLU A 54 -2.09 -17.07 -0.40
CA GLU A 54 -1.13 -16.49 -1.36
C GLU A 54 -1.61 -15.26 -2.13
N VAL A 55 -2.75 -14.69 -1.74
CA VAL A 55 -3.27 -13.44 -2.33
C VAL A 55 -2.93 -12.28 -1.42
N LEU A 56 -2.25 -11.26 -1.98
CA LEU A 56 -2.01 -10.02 -1.26
C LEU A 56 -3.29 -9.18 -1.23
N TYR A 57 -3.78 -8.93 -0.01
CA TYR A 57 -4.87 -8.01 0.24
C TYR A 57 -4.36 -6.73 0.85
N MET A 58 -4.98 -5.63 0.45
CA MET A 58 -4.82 -4.32 1.07
C MET A 58 -6.17 -3.89 1.66
N HIS A 59 -6.13 -3.25 2.82
CA HIS A 59 -7.31 -2.66 3.43
C HIS A 59 -7.46 -1.20 3.01
N SER A 60 -8.53 -0.92 2.28
CA SER A 60 -8.99 0.44 2.03
C SER A 60 -9.98 0.83 3.12
N ILE A 61 -9.86 2.05 3.65
CA ILE A 61 -10.83 2.57 4.64
C ILE A 61 -12.23 2.61 4.01
N THR A 62 -12.30 2.96 2.73
CA THR A 62 -13.57 3.18 2.01
C THR A 62 -14.18 1.88 1.49
N TYR A 63 -13.34 0.93 1.04
CA TYR A 63 -13.78 -0.24 0.28
C TYR A 63 -13.48 -1.58 0.95
N GLY A 64 -12.86 -1.58 2.13
CA GLY A 64 -12.46 -2.77 2.87
C GLY A 64 -11.30 -3.53 2.20
N TRP A 65 -11.21 -4.84 2.45
CA TRP A 65 -10.15 -5.70 1.92
C TRP A 65 -10.27 -5.91 0.41
N LYS A 66 -9.20 -5.60 -0.34
CA LYS A 66 -9.11 -5.76 -1.79
C LYS A 66 -7.89 -6.59 -2.20
N PRO A 67 -8.05 -7.56 -3.11
CA PRO A 67 -6.93 -8.39 -3.58
C PRO A 67 -6.13 -7.62 -4.63
N VAL A 68 -5.17 -6.80 -4.20
CA VAL A 68 -4.51 -5.78 -5.03
C VAL A 68 -3.64 -6.33 -6.17
N GLU A 69 -3.27 -7.60 -6.11
CA GLU A 69 -2.55 -8.29 -7.19
C GLU A 69 -3.48 -8.88 -8.28
N LYS A 70 -4.81 -8.82 -8.12
CA LYS A 70 -5.77 -9.46 -9.04
C LYS A 70 -6.48 -8.45 -9.95
N GLY A 71 -6.38 -8.66 -11.25
CA GLY A 71 -7.10 -7.87 -12.27
C GLY A 71 -6.79 -6.38 -12.15
N VAL A 72 -7.84 -5.55 -12.10
CA VAL A 72 -7.73 -4.08 -11.98
C VAL A 72 -7.83 -3.59 -10.52
N ALA A 73 -7.64 -4.47 -9.53
CA ALA A 73 -7.80 -4.12 -8.12
C ALA A 73 -6.66 -3.26 -7.55
N ASN A 74 -5.52 -3.16 -8.22
CA ASN A 74 -4.45 -2.24 -7.83
C ASN A 74 -4.92 -0.76 -7.84
N LYS A 75 -5.99 -0.42 -8.57
CA LYS A 75 -6.59 0.92 -8.51
C LYS A 75 -6.95 1.37 -7.09
N TYR A 76 -7.30 0.44 -6.19
CA TYR A 76 -7.64 0.77 -4.81
C TYR A 76 -6.42 1.27 -4.05
N PHE A 77 -5.21 0.80 -4.39
CA PHE A 77 -3.95 1.34 -3.88
C PHE A 77 -3.80 2.82 -4.21
N TRP A 78 -3.95 3.17 -5.48
CA TRP A 78 -3.88 4.56 -5.92
C TRP A 78 -4.94 5.45 -5.29
N ILE A 79 -6.17 4.94 -5.13
CA ILE A 79 -7.25 5.70 -4.49
C ILE A 79 -6.90 6.02 -3.04
N GLU A 80 -6.37 5.07 -2.26
CA GLU A 80 -6.00 5.35 -0.86
C GLU A 80 -4.72 6.19 -0.76
N LEU A 81 -3.75 5.98 -1.66
CA LEU A 81 -2.48 6.72 -1.68
C LEU A 81 -2.66 8.20 -2.06
N LEU A 82 -3.61 8.51 -2.95
CA LEU A 82 -3.87 9.88 -3.43
C LEU A 82 -5.06 10.53 -2.73
N LYS A 83 -5.63 9.89 -1.70
CA LYS A 83 -6.74 10.46 -0.96
C LYS A 83 -6.22 11.63 -0.12
N THR A 84 -6.39 12.85 -0.62
CA THR A 84 -6.25 14.05 0.20
C THR A 84 -7.42 14.11 1.18
N GLU A 85 -7.13 14.33 2.47
CA GLU A 85 -8.18 14.78 3.39
C GLU A 85 -8.75 16.09 2.83
N ALA A 86 -10.07 16.15 2.68
CA ALA A 86 -10.79 17.34 2.24
C ALA A 86 -10.99 18.32 3.39
#